data_AF-A0A453AVM8-F1
#
_entry.id   AF-A0A453AVM8-F1
#
_cell.length_a   1.000
_cell.length_b   1.000
_cell.length_c   1.000
_cell.angle_alpha   90.00
_cell.angle_beta   90.00
_cell.angle_gamma   90.00
#
_symmetry.space_group_name_H-M   'P 1'
#
loop_
_entity.id
_entity.type
_entity.pdbx_description
1 polymer ?
#
loop_
_entity_poly.entity_id
_entity_poly.type
_entity_poly.pdbx_seq_one_letter_code
_entity_poly.pdbx_strand_id
1 'polypeptide(L)'
;MGTRRWVAAAAAVMVALLLLSAASHGGRRGPSFNSNNRTFVFNYTLAKTIVEYASAVYMTDLTALYTWTCSRCNDLTKGFEIRCIIVDIQNCLQAFIGVDHNLNAVIVAIRGTQENSVQNWIKDLVWKQVDLNYPNMPDAKVHTGFYSAYNNTLLRPAITNAVRKARRLYGDISVIVTGHSMGGAMASFCALDLAISLGSDSVHLMTFGQPRIGNAAFASYFEQYVPSAIRVTHEHDIVPHLPPYFFFLPHLTYHHFPREVFPCINLESV
;
A
#
# COMPACT_ATOMS: atom_id res chain seq x y z
N MET A 1 19.00 -72.25 27.01
CA MET A 1 17.78 -71.48 26.67
C MET A 1 17.56 -70.49 27.82
N GLY A 2 17.63 -69.17 27.72
CA GLY A 2 17.55 -68.25 26.60
C GLY A 2 16.62 -67.11 27.02
N THR A 3 17.21 -65.94 27.39
CA THR A 3 16.68 -64.55 27.33
C THR A 3 15.38 -64.16 28.09
N ARG A 4 15.38 -63.27 29.09
CA ARG A 4 15.56 -61.78 29.15
C ARG A 4 14.35 -60.93 28.69
N ARG A 5 14.09 -59.86 29.49
CA ARG A 5 13.31 -58.60 29.28
C ARG A 5 11.90 -58.63 29.92
N TRP A 6 11.51 -57.68 30.76
CA TRP A 6 11.63 -56.21 30.60
C TRP A 6 11.98 -55.45 31.88
N VAL A 7 12.79 -54.40 31.69
CA VAL A 7 13.34 -53.46 32.67
C VAL A 7 12.42 -52.25 32.76
N ALA A 8 12.05 -51.85 33.98
CA ALA A 8 11.61 -50.51 34.30
C ALA A 8 12.78 -49.78 34.99
N ALA A 9 13.20 -48.64 34.44
CA ALA A 9 14.19 -47.73 35.04
C ALA A 9 13.52 -46.35 35.09
N ALA A 10 13.09 -45.89 36.26
CA ALA A 10 13.90 -45.30 37.35
C ALA A 10 14.35 -43.88 36.99
N ALA A 11 13.65 -42.94 37.61
CA ALA A 11 13.92 -41.51 37.63
C ALA A 11 15.10 -41.16 38.55
N ALA A 12 15.56 -39.92 38.39
CA ALA A 12 16.54 -39.17 39.19
C ALA A 12 18.01 -39.35 38.79
N VAL A 13 18.62 -38.23 38.37
CA VAL A 13 19.80 -37.60 39.00
C VAL A 13 19.90 -36.16 38.47
N MET A 14 20.12 -35.23 39.39
CA MET A 14 20.23 -33.78 39.20
C MET A 14 21.69 -33.34 39.46
N VAL A 15 22.11 -32.32 38.68
CA VAL A 15 23.08 -31.24 39.01
C VAL A 15 24.55 -31.34 38.57
N ALA A 16 24.94 -30.25 37.88
CA ALA A 16 26.24 -29.58 37.72
C ALA A 16 27.25 -30.10 36.68
N LEU A 17 27.45 -29.29 35.63
CA LEU A 17 28.76 -28.76 35.23
C LEU A 17 28.57 -27.55 34.29
N LEU A 18 29.05 -26.40 34.75
CA LEU A 18 29.16 -25.14 34.02
C LEU A 18 30.56 -25.05 33.39
N LEU A 19 30.61 -24.38 32.22
CA LEU A 19 31.74 -23.75 31.52
C LEU A 19 32.35 -24.48 30.28
N LEU A 20 32.45 -23.68 29.23
CA LEU A 20 33.29 -23.75 28.01
C LEU A 20 32.69 -24.42 26.75
N SER A 21 31.90 -23.64 26.00
CA SER A 21 32.14 -23.45 24.56
C SER A 21 31.50 -22.16 24.06
N ALA A 22 32.29 -21.09 24.04
CA ALA A 22 32.03 -19.92 23.22
C ALA A 22 32.49 -20.23 21.79
N ALA A 23 31.58 -20.31 20.82
CA ALA A 23 31.84 -19.96 19.42
C ALA A 23 30.55 -19.92 18.58
N SER A 24 30.31 -18.73 18.02
CA SER A 24 29.56 -18.45 16.79
C SER A 24 28.11 -18.96 16.69
N HIS A 25 27.15 -18.14 17.12
CA HIS A 25 25.92 -17.95 16.35
C HIS A 25 25.94 -16.52 15.82
N GLY A 26 26.28 -16.39 14.54
CA GLY A 26 26.31 -15.13 13.81
C GLY A 26 24.96 -14.45 13.88
N GLY A 27 24.96 -13.25 14.47
CA GLY A 27 23.79 -12.39 14.47
C GLY A 27 23.38 -12.07 13.04
N ARG A 28 22.15 -12.41 12.67
CA ARG A 28 21.43 -11.62 11.67
C ARG A 28 20.98 -10.35 12.38
N ARG A 29 21.85 -9.33 12.34
CA ARG A 29 21.41 -7.95 12.56
C ARG A 29 20.32 -7.70 11.52
N GLY A 30 19.08 -7.53 11.97
CA GLY A 30 18.06 -6.85 11.16
C GLY A 30 18.62 -5.50 10.72
N PRO A 31 18.15 -4.94 9.60
CA PRO A 31 18.65 -3.68 9.08
C PRO A 31 18.62 -2.63 10.19
N SER A 32 19.81 -2.11 10.53
CA SER A 32 19.98 -1.01 11.45
C SER A 32 19.38 0.23 10.80
N PHE A 33 18.19 0.62 11.26
CA PHE A 33 17.49 1.81 10.77
C PHE A 33 18.27 3.04 11.26
N ASN A 34 19.05 3.64 10.36
CA ASN A 34 19.71 4.90 10.63
C ASN A 34 18.64 5.99 10.48
N SER A 35 18.21 6.60 11.59
CA SER A 35 17.08 7.53 11.66
C SER A 35 17.35 8.92 11.06
N ASN A 36 18.16 9.00 10.01
CA ASN A 36 18.36 10.21 9.23
C ASN A 36 17.40 10.24 8.02
N ASN A 37 16.24 9.60 8.14
CA ASN A 37 15.23 9.55 7.08
C ASN A 37 14.58 10.92 6.93
N ARG A 38 14.67 11.47 5.72
CA ARG A 38 13.71 12.45 5.23
C ARG A 38 12.34 11.76 5.18
N THR A 39 11.65 11.73 6.32
CA THR A 39 10.23 11.36 6.37
C THR A 39 9.51 12.19 5.34
N PHE A 40 8.77 11.56 4.42
CA PHE A 40 7.86 12.28 3.53
C PHE A 40 6.92 13.13 4.39
N VAL A 41 7.17 14.44 4.45
CA VAL A 41 6.46 15.35 5.37
C VAL A 41 5.17 15.76 4.72
N PHE A 42 4.05 15.62 5.44
CA PHE A 42 2.78 16.16 4.99
C PHE A 42 2.90 17.66 4.76
N ASN A 43 2.55 18.10 3.56
CA ASN A 43 2.47 19.50 3.17
C ASN A 43 1.14 19.71 2.47
N TYR A 44 0.37 20.72 2.87
CA TYR A 44 -0.95 21.01 2.30
C TYR A 44 -0.91 21.24 0.79
N THR A 45 0.10 21.96 0.28
CA THR A 45 0.25 22.19 -1.16
C THR A 45 0.53 20.88 -1.89
N LEU A 46 1.41 20.04 -1.33
CA LEU A 46 1.67 18.72 -1.88
C LEU A 46 0.40 17.86 -1.87
N ALA A 47 -0.35 17.83 -0.76
CA ALA A 47 -1.59 17.08 -0.67
C ALA A 47 -2.63 17.56 -1.69
N LYS A 48 -2.74 18.88 -1.91
CA LYS A 48 -3.57 19.43 -2.98
C LYS A 48 -3.11 18.96 -4.36
N THR A 49 -1.81 19.06 -4.68
CA THR A 49 -1.29 18.54 -5.96
C THR A 49 -1.57 17.04 -6.14
N ILE A 50 -1.37 16.23 -5.10
CA ILE A 50 -1.54 14.77 -5.19
C ILE A 50 -3.03 14.36 -5.26
N VAL A 51 -3.96 15.13 -4.68
CA VAL A 51 -5.39 14.87 -4.85
C VAL A 51 -5.85 15.16 -6.28
N GLU A 52 -5.29 16.17 -6.96
CA GLU A 52 -5.60 16.40 -8.38
C GLU A 52 -5.25 15.18 -9.24
N TYR A 53 -4.11 14.54 -9.00
CA TYR A 53 -3.76 13.29 -9.69
C TYR A 53 -4.74 12.16 -9.36
N ALA A 54 -5.13 12.01 -8.09
CA ALA A 54 -6.11 11.03 -7.66
C ALA A 54 -7.52 11.28 -8.24
N SER A 55 -7.82 12.54 -8.59
CA SER A 55 -9.08 12.97 -9.18
C SER A 55 -9.05 12.84 -10.72
N ALA A 56 -7.97 13.26 -11.38
CA ALA A 56 -7.78 13.20 -12.82
C ALA A 56 -7.80 11.77 -13.39
N VAL A 57 -7.42 10.76 -12.60
CA VAL A 57 -7.46 9.35 -13.04
C VAL A 57 -8.88 8.86 -13.33
N TYR A 58 -9.91 9.59 -12.88
CA TYR A 58 -11.32 9.30 -13.19
C TYR A 58 -11.80 9.83 -14.53
N MET A 59 -10.98 10.63 -15.23
CA MET A 59 -11.35 11.16 -16.55
C MET A 59 -11.53 10.01 -17.55
N THR A 60 -12.64 10.07 -18.29
CA THR A 60 -13.02 9.10 -19.32
C THR A 60 -12.46 9.48 -20.70
N ASP A 61 -12.22 10.77 -20.93
CA ASP A 61 -11.53 11.26 -22.13
C ASP A 61 -10.03 10.98 -22.00
N LEU A 62 -9.61 9.85 -22.56
CA LEU A 62 -8.23 9.40 -22.54
C LEU A 62 -7.31 10.31 -23.36
N THR A 63 -7.83 10.98 -24.39
CA THR A 63 -7.05 11.93 -25.19
C THR A 63 -6.72 13.16 -24.36
N ALA A 64 -7.74 13.77 -23.74
CA ALA A 64 -7.54 14.90 -22.85
C ALA A 64 -6.66 14.56 -21.64
N LEU A 65 -6.79 13.34 -21.09
CA LEU A 65 -5.90 12.87 -20.03
C LEU A 65 -4.46 12.73 -20.53
N TYR A 66 -4.24 12.14 -21.70
CA TYR A 66 -2.91 11.94 -22.28
C TYR A 66 -2.21 13.26 -22.62
N THR A 67 -2.95 14.24 -23.13
CA THR A 67 -2.44 15.59 -23.43
C THR A 67 -2.41 16.52 -22.21
N TRP A 68 -2.86 16.04 -21.04
CA TRP A 68 -2.98 16.80 -19.81
C TRP A 68 -3.82 18.09 -19.94
N THR A 69 -4.92 18.00 -20.68
CA THR A 69 -5.88 19.09 -20.93
C THR A 69 -7.28 18.79 -20.37
N CYS A 70 -7.37 17.85 -19.44
CA CYS A 70 -8.62 17.43 -18.84
C CYS A 70 -9.18 18.49 -17.87
N SER A 71 -10.48 18.41 -17.54
CA SER A 71 -11.12 19.38 -16.62
C SER A 71 -10.53 19.38 -15.22
N ARG A 72 -9.86 18.29 -14.82
CA ARG A 72 -9.16 18.12 -13.53
C ARG A 72 -7.64 18.30 -13.65
N CYS A 73 -7.14 18.67 -14.82
CA CYS A 73 -5.73 18.92 -15.09
C CYS A 73 -5.46 20.42 -14.89
N ASN A 74 -5.22 20.84 -13.65
CA ASN A 74 -5.15 22.26 -13.26
C ASN A 74 -3.71 22.79 -13.09
N ASP A 75 -3.59 24.05 -12.69
CA ASP A 75 -2.30 24.74 -12.51
C ASP A 75 -1.35 24.05 -11.50
N LEU A 76 -1.87 23.31 -10.51
CA LEU A 76 -1.05 22.59 -9.53
C LEU A 76 -0.31 21.39 -10.12
N THR A 77 -0.79 20.88 -11.26
CA THR A 77 -0.19 19.74 -11.99
C THR A 77 0.37 20.18 -13.33
N LYS A 78 0.57 21.48 -13.53
CA LYS A 78 1.04 22.05 -14.79
C LYS A 78 2.45 21.53 -15.12
N GLY A 79 2.62 21.11 -16.37
CA GLY A 79 3.87 20.52 -16.84
C GLY A 79 4.02 19.03 -16.51
N PHE A 80 2.98 18.40 -15.93
CA PHE A 80 2.95 16.97 -15.79
C PHE A 80 2.99 16.28 -17.15
N GLU A 81 3.81 15.24 -17.22
CA GLU A 81 4.13 14.58 -18.47
C GLU A 81 3.67 13.13 -18.42
N ILE A 82 2.53 12.83 -19.05
CA ILE A 82 2.00 11.47 -19.12
C ILE A 82 2.96 10.56 -19.90
N ARG A 83 3.25 9.40 -19.33
CA ARG A 83 4.09 8.36 -19.94
C ARG A 83 3.33 7.10 -20.28
N CYS A 84 2.30 6.76 -19.54
CA CYS A 84 1.47 5.60 -19.81
C CYS A 84 0.07 5.80 -19.22
N ILE A 85 -0.95 5.39 -19.97
CA ILE A 85 -2.31 5.19 -19.46
C ILE A 85 -2.60 3.70 -19.60
N ILE A 86 -3.07 3.11 -18.51
CA ILE A 86 -3.41 1.69 -18.41
C ILE A 86 -4.91 1.61 -18.23
N VAL A 87 -5.58 0.88 -19.11
CA VAL A 87 -7.02 0.61 -19.01
C VAL A 87 -7.22 -0.90 -19.06
N ASP A 88 -7.72 -1.45 -17.96
CA ASP A 88 -8.19 -2.83 -17.91
C ASP A 88 -9.70 -2.82 -18.11
N ILE A 89 -10.12 -3.07 -19.35
CA ILE A 89 -11.53 -3.02 -19.75
C ILE A 89 -12.32 -4.14 -19.07
N GLN A 90 -11.71 -5.31 -18.87
CA GLN A 90 -12.39 -6.47 -18.29
C GLN A 90 -12.77 -6.23 -16.83
N ASN A 91 -11.87 -5.59 -16.09
CA ASN A 91 -12.07 -5.30 -14.66
C ASN A 91 -12.54 -3.86 -14.40
N CYS A 92 -12.78 -3.07 -15.45
CA CYS A 92 -13.12 -1.65 -15.38
C CYS A 92 -12.13 -0.81 -14.55
N LEU A 93 -10.83 -1.14 -14.61
CA LEU A 93 -9.78 -0.45 -13.86
C LEU A 93 -9.00 0.50 -14.77
N GLN A 94 -8.46 1.56 -14.17
CA GLN A 94 -7.66 2.55 -14.88
C GLN A 94 -6.53 3.05 -13.98
N ALA A 95 -5.36 3.29 -14.57
CA ALA A 95 -4.26 3.97 -13.93
C ALA A 95 -3.50 4.82 -14.95
N PHE A 96 -2.78 5.83 -14.49
CA PHE A 96 -1.77 6.48 -15.31
C PHE A 96 -0.44 6.57 -14.59
N ILE A 97 0.61 6.67 -15.38
CA ILE A 97 1.98 6.92 -14.95
C ILE A 97 2.48 8.13 -15.73
N GLY A 98 3.06 9.09 -15.01
CA GLY A 98 3.71 10.24 -15.63
C GLY A 98 4.80 10.80 -14.73
N VAL A 99 5.46 11.86 -15.20
CA VAL A 99 6.54 12.52 -14.48
C VAL A 99 6.10 13.93 -14.10
N ASP A 100 6.21 14.25 -12.83
CA ASP A 100 6.13 15.62 -12.33
C ASP A 100 7.56 16.14 -12.10
N HIS A 101 7.97 17.08 -12.94
CA HIS A 101 9.32 17.66 -12.90
C HIS A 101 9.52 18.59 -11.69
N ASN A 102 8.46 19.19 -11.16
CA ASN A 102 8.55 20.06 -9.99
C ASN A 102 8.76 19.24 -8.71
N LEU A 103 8.07 18.10 -8.62
CA LEU A 103 8.22 17.15 -7.52
C LEU A 103 9.45 16.24 -7.70
N ASN A 104 10.04 16.22 -8.90
CA ASN A 104 11.11 15.29 -9.29
C ASN A 104 10.72 13.83 -8.96
N ALA A 105 9.54 13.44 -9.42
CA ALA A 105 8.92 12.16 -9.09
C ALA A 105 8.14 11.54 -10.25
N VAL A 106 8.14 10.21 -10.32
CA VAL A 106 7.16 9.45 -11.11
C VAL A 106 5.86 9.39 -10.31
N ILE A 107 4.77 9.86 -10.89
CA ILE A 107 3.43 9.77 -10.30
C ILE A 107 2.72 8.54 -10.85
N VAL A 108 2.17 7.73 -9.95
CA VAL A 108 1.27 6.61 -10.27
C VAL A 108 -0.07 6.89 -9.64
N ALA A 109 -1.10 7.16 -10.45
CA ALA A 109 -2.46 7.34 -9.96
C ALA A 109 -3.33 6.16 -10.36
N ILE A 110 -4.10 5.60 -9.42
CA ILE A 110 -4.97 4.45 -9.65
C ILE A 110 -6.43 4.83 -9.36
N ARG A 111 -7.30 4.56 -10.33
CA ARG A 111 -8.74 4.84 -10.25
C ARG A 111 -9.45 3.80 -9.37
N GLY A 112 -10.33 4.27 -8.49
CA GLY A 112 -11.30 3.43 -7.80
C GLY A 112 -12.59 3.21 -8.59
N THR A 113 -13.66 2.85 -7.88
CA THR A 113 -15.03 2.79 -8.41
C THR A 113 -15.59 4.20 -8.60
N GLN A 114 -16.48 4.39 -9.58
CA GLN A 114 -17.20 5.66 -9.78
C GLN A 114 -18.24 5.90 -8.66
N GLU A 115 -18.54 7.15 -8.31
CA GLU A 115 -19.35 7.54 -7.13
C GLU A 115 -20.66 6.75 -6.95
N ASN A 116 -21.51 6.64 -7.98
CA ASN A 116 -22.76 5.88 -7.90
C ASN A 116 -22.53 4.38 -7.66
N SER A 117 -21.39 3.85 -8.13
CA SER A 117 -20.95 2.47 -7.88
C SER A 117 -20.26 2.33 -6.52
N VAL A 118 -19.67 3.38 -5.96
CA VAL A 118 -18.99 3.37 -4.66
C VAL A 118 -19.98 2.99 -3.56
N GLN A 119 -21.22 3.50 -3.57
CA GLN A 119 -22.21 3.13 -2.55
C GLN A 119 -22.57 1.64 -2.59
N ASN A 120 -22.77 1.08 -3.78
CA ASN A 120 -23.04 -0.35 -3.93
C ASN A 120 -21.83 -1.18 -3.54
N TRP A 121 -20.65 -0.74 -3.95
CA TRP A 121 -19.39 -1.37 -3.61
C TRP A 121 -19.10 -1.35 -2.10
N ILE A 122 -19.41 -0.24 -1.40
CA ILE A 122 -19.30 -0.12 0.06
C ILE A 122 -20.18 -1.17 0.75
N LYS A 123 -21.44 -1.31 0.32
CA LYS A 123 -22.35 -2.33 0.86
C LYS A 123 -21.73 -3.71 0.68
N ASP A 124 -21.33 -4.05 -0.54
CA ASP A 124 -20.70 -5.33 -0.85
C ASP A 124 -19.45 -5.59 -0.01
N LEU A 125 -18.61 -4.57 0.22
CA LEU A 125 -17.39 -4.67 1.01
C LEU A 125 -17.68 -5.06 2.47
N VAL A 126 -18.70 -4.45 3.07
CA VAL A 126 -19.13 -4.76 4.45
C VAL A 126 -19.59 -6.21 4.55
N TRP A 127 -20.33 -6.71 3.56
CA TRP A 127 -20.88 -8.06 3.59
C TRP A 127 -19.90 -9.17 3.16
N LYS A 128 -18.88 -8.86 2.35
CA LYS A 128 -17.93 -9.83 1.76
C LYS A 128 -16.53 -9.76 2.36
N GLN A 129 -16.40 -9.45 3.66
CA GLN A 129 -15.11 -9.42 4.33
C GLN A 129 -14.42 -10.80 4.26
N VAL A 130 -13.48 -10.95 3.32
CA VAL A 130 -12.72 -12.19 3.08
C VAL A 130 -11.24 -11.88 3.05
N ASP A 131 -10.50 -12.58 3.91
CA ASP A 131 -9.08 -12.39 4.10
C ASP A 131 -8.26 -13.40 3.29
N LEU A 132 -7.23 -12.90 2.60
CA LEU A 132 -6.22 -13.72 1.94
C LEU A 132 -4.87 -13.53 2.62
N ASN A 133 -4.08 -14.61 2.75
CA ASN A 133 -2.73 -14.53 3.31
C ASN A 133 -1.82 -13.78 2.33
N TYR A 134 -1.17 -12.72 2.80
CA TYR A 134 -0.23 -11.97 1.98
C TYR A 134 1.08 -12.79 1.79
N PRO A 135 1.60 -12.92 0.56
CA PRO A 135 2.79 -13.74 0.32
C PRO A 135 4.01 -13.25 1.11
N ASN A 136 4.75 -14.18 1.71
CA ASN A 136 6.00 -13.93 2.43
C ASN A 136 5.88 -12.98 3.64
N MET A 137 4.67 -12.77 4.16
CA MET A 137 4.41 -12.01 5.39
C MET A 137 3.59 -12.88 6.35
N PRO A 138 4.24 -13.58 7.31
CA PRO A 138 3.54 -14.42 8.29
C PRO A 138 2.40 -13.68 8.97
N ASP A 139 1.25 -14.35 9.13
CA ASP A 139 0.04 -13.84 9.78
C ASP A 139 -0.60 -12.61 9.13
N ALA A 140 -0.01 -12.05 8.08
CA ALA A 140 -0.55 -10.90 7.36
C ALA A 140 -1.73 -11.34 6.48
N LYS A 141 -2.87 -10.72 6.73
CA LYS A 141 -4.11 -10.94 6.00
C LYS A 141 -4.57 -9.66 5.34
N VAL A 142 -5.08 -9.77 4.12
CA VAL A 142 -5.52 -8.63 3.31
C VAL A 142 -6.90 -8.88 2.69
N HIS A 143 -7.60 -7.80 2.38
CA HIS A 143 -8.90 -7.87 1.74
C HIS A 143 -8.79 -8.47 0.34
N THR A 144 -9.44 -9.61 0.13
CA THR A 144 -9.31 -10.41 -1.10
C THR A 144 -9.69 -9.61 -2.35
N GLY A 145 -10.74 -8.78 -2.26
CA GLY A 145 -11.21 -7.99 -3.40
C GLY A 145 -10.20 -6.91 -3.83
N PHE A 146 -9.60 -6.19 -2.87
CA PHE A 146 -8.63 -5.15 -3.20
C PHE A 146 -7.33 -5.74 -3.71
N TYR A 147 -6.84 -6.78 -3.01
CA TYR A 147 -5.62 -7.46 -3.39
C TYR A 147 -5.76 -8.06 -4.79
N SER A 148 -6.88 -8.74 -5.10
CA SER A 148 -7.10 -9.32 -6.43
C SER A 148 -7.24 -8.26 -7.51
N ALA A 149 -7.94 -7.14 -7.25
CA ALA A 149 -8.10 -6.05 -8.20
C ALA A 149 -6.76 -5.42 -8.63
N TYR A 150 -5.78 -5.38 -7.73
CA TYR A 150 -4.42 -4.96 -8.07
C TYR A 150 -3.57 -6.11 -8.64
N ASN A 151 -3.49 -7.22 -7.90
CA ASN A 151 -2.50 -8.28 -8.11
C ASN A 151 -2.81 -9.20 -9.29
N ASN A 152 -4.09 -9.48 -9.53
CA ASN A 152 -4.53 -10.49 -10.51
C ASN A 152 -5.03 -9.86 -11.82
N THR A 153 -4.79 -8.56 -12.02
CA THR A 153 -5.24 -7.79 -13.18
C THR A 153 -4.05 -7.25 -13.98
N LEU A 154 -4.33 -6.59 -15.11
CA LEU A 154 -3.29 -5.97 -15.93
C LEU A 154 -2.53 -4.85 -15.18
N LEU A 155 -3.13 -4.26 -14.13
CA LEU A 155 -2.55 -3.13 -13.41
C LEU A 155 -1.15 -3.42 -12.89
N ARG A 156 -0.97 -4.48 -12.07
CA ARG A 156 0.31 -4.77 -11.43
C ARG A 156 1.48 -4.88 -12.42
N PRO A 157 1.46 -5.77 -13.44
CA PRO A 157 2.58 -5.87 -14.37
C PRO A 157 2.78 -4.61 -15.22
N ALA A 158 1.69 -3.95 -15.64
CA ALA A 158 1.79 -2.77 -16.50
C ALA A 158 2.36 -1.55 -15.75
N ILE A 159 1.91 -1.29 -14.51
CA ILE A 159 2.43 -0.21 -13.66
C ILE A 159 3.91 -0.46 -13.37
N THR A 160 4.28 -1.67 -12.91
CA THR A 160 5.66 -1.99 -12.56
C THR A 160 6.61 -1.82 -13.75
N ASN A 161 6.18 -2.20 -14.96
CA ASN A 161 6.97 -1.97 -16.17
C ASN A 161 7.08 -0.48 -16.53
N ALA A 162 5.97 0.26 -16.48
CA ALA A 162 5.94 1.69 -16.79
C ALA A 162 6.82 2.52 -15.83
N VAL A 163 6.76 2.24 -14.53
CA VAL A 163 7.60 2.90 -13.51
C VAL A 163 9.08 2.61 -13.76
N ARG A 164 9.45 1.35 -14.02
CA ARG A 164 10.84 0.99 -14.36
C ARG A 164 11.32 1.70 -15.62
N LYS A 165 10.48 1.80 -16.65
CA LYS A 165 10.81 2.53 -17.88
C LYS A 165 11.01 4.02 -17.60
N ALA A 166 10.14 4.64 -16.80
CA ALA A 166 10.27 6.04 -16.41
C ALA A 166 11.58 6.29 -15.64
N ARG A 167 11.90 5.51 -14.61
CA ARG A 167 13.15 5.68 -13.85
C ARG A 167 14.42 5.45 -14.70
N ARG A 168 14.36 4.62 -15.76
CA ARG A 168 15.47 4.51 -16.71
C ARG A 168 15.67 5.78 -17.56
N LEU A 169 14.59 6.49 -17.88
CA LEU A 169 14.63 7.68 -18.72
C LEU A 169 14.94 8.96 -17.93
N TYR A 170 14.44 9.06 -16.70
CA TYR A 170 14.52 10.26 -15.86
C TYR A 170 15.52 10.15 -14.72
N GLY A 171 16.21 9.01 -14.59
CA GLY A 171 17.09 8.71 -13.48
C GLY A 171 16.35 8.11 -12.28
N ASP A 172 17.08 7.91 -11.18
CA ASP A 172 16.59 7.21 -9.99
C ASP A 172 15.67 8.07 -9.11
N ILE A 173 14.81 8.87 -9.74
CA ILE A 173 13.84 9.76 -9.09
C ILE A 173 12.82 8.96 -8.25
N SER A 174 12.22 9.64 -7.29
CA SER A 174 11.23 9.04 -6.37
C SER A 174 9.96 8.62 -7.11
N VAL A 175 9.18 7.72 -6.51
CA VAL A 175 7.87 7.31 -7.01
C VAL A 175 6.80 7.68 -5.99
N ILE A 176 5.80 8.46 -6.39
CA ILE A 176 4.64 8.78 -5.57
C ILE A 176 3.45 8.02 -6.12
N VAL A 177 2.88 7.15 -5.30
CA VAL A 177 1.67 6.40 -5.63
C VAL A 177 0.47 7.06 -4.94
N THR A 178 -0.63 7.22 -5.66
CA THR A 178 -1.85 7.84 -5.17
C THR A 178 -3.12 7.18 -5.70
N GLY A 179 -4.22 7.40 -5.00
CA GLY A 179 -5.54 6.93 -5.38
C GLY A 179 -6.59 7.38 -4.37
N HIS A 180 -7.82 7.53 -4.87
CA HIS A 180 -9.00 7.87 -4.07
C HIS A 180 -9.89 6.63 -3.85
N SER A 181 -10.52 6.51 -2.67
CA SER A 181 -11.47 5.43 -2.35
C SER A 181 -10.86 4.03 -2.58
N MET A 182 -11.52 3.15 -3.34
CA MET A 182 -10.97 1.85 -3.75
C MET A 182 -9.62 1.96 -4.47
N GLY A 183 -9.37 3.07 -5.19
CA GLY A 183 -8.09 3.37 -5.82
C GLY A 183 -6.97 3.53 -4.79
N GLY A 184 -7.27 4.09 -3.61
CA GLY A 184 -6.32 4.20 -2.49
C GLY A 184 -5.91 2.83 -1.92
N ALA A 185 -6.84 1.88 -1.89
CA ALA A 185 -6.54 0.50 -1.49
C ALA A 185 -5.58 -0.19 -2.48
N MET A 186 -5.84 -0.07 -3.78
CA MET A 186 -4.94 -0.60 -4.82
C MET A 186 -3.60 0.13 -4.86
N ALA A 187 -3.60 1.45 -4.67
CA ALA A 187 -2.40 2.28 -4.55
C ALA A 187 -1.50 1.83 -3.41
N SER A 188 -2.08 1.39 -2.28
CA SER A 188 -1.31 0.83 -1.17
C SER A 188 -0.57 -0.45 -1.55
N PHE A 189 -1.25 -1.42 -2.17
CA PHE A 189 -0.59 -2.64 -2.64
C PHE A 189 0.46 -2.35 -3.72
N CYS A 190 0.19 -1.39 -4.60
CA CYS A 190 1.15 -0.93 -5.59
C CYS A 190 2.40 -0.32 -4.96
N ALA A 191 2.24 0.57 -3.98
CA ALA A 191 3.36 1.17 -3.26
C ALA A 191 4.21 0.11 -2.55
N LEU A 192 3.57 -0.90 -1.94
CA LEU A 192 4.27 -2.00 -1.30
C LEU A 192 5.08 -2.84 -2.30
N ASP A 193 4.50 -3.24 -3.45
CA ASP A 193 5.19 -4.01 -4.50
C ASP A 193 6.38 -3.21 -5.07
N LEU A 194 6.19 -1.91 -5.30
CA LEU A 194 7.25 -1.02 -5.76
C LEU A 194 8.34 -0.85 -4.70
N ALA A 195 8.00 -0.64 -3.43
CA ALA A 195 8.97 -0.47 -2.35
C ALA A 195 9.82 -1.73 -2.12
N ILE A 196 9.21 -2.92 -2.21
CA ILE A 196 9.95 -4.19 -2.15
C ILE A 196 10.96 -4.30 -3.30
N SER A 197 10.62 -3.81 -4.49
CA SER A 197 11.47 -3.94 -5.68
C SER A 197 12.47 -2.80 -5.89
N LEU A 198 12.18 -1.59 -5.43
CA LEU A 198 12.97 -0.37 -5.66
C LEU A 198 13.65 0.16 -4.38
N GLY A 199 13.30 -0.37 -3.21
CA GLY A 199 13.72 0.13 -1.91
C GLY A 199 12.70 1.07 -1.28
N SER A 200 12.57 1.00 0.05
CA SER A 200 11.57 1.73 0.84
C SER A 200 11.66 3.25 0.72
N ASP A 201 12.87 3.80 0.62
CA ASP A 201 13.07 5.26 0.54
C ASP A 201 12.73 5.83 -0.85
N SER A 202 12.62 4.98 -1.87
CA SER A 202 12.30 5.37 -3.24
C SER A 202 10.80 5.59 -3.49
N VAL A 203 9.94 5.14 -2.56
CA VAL A 203 8.49 5.09 -2.76
C VAL A 203 7.75 5.83 -1.66
N HIS A 204 6.83 6.70 -2.08
CA HIS A 204 5.92 7.43 -1.22
C HIS A 204 4.48 7.08 -1.59
N LEU A 205 3.61 7.08 -0.59
CA LEU A 205 2.19 6.80 -0.78
C LEU A 205 1.39 7.94 -0.16
N MET A 206 0.47 8.50 -0.93
CA MET A 206 -0.54 9.41 -0.40
C MET A 206 -1.89 9.01 -0.95
N THR A 207 -2.85 8.67 -0.09
CA THR A 207 -4.19 8.24 -0.50
C THR A 207 -5.26 9.12 0.10
N PHE A 208 -6.44 9.12 -0.53
CA PHE A 208 -7.58 9.93 -0.11
C PHE A 208 -8.80 9.01 0.05
N GLY A 209 -9.51 9.11 1.18
CA GLY A 209 -10.69 8.27 1.44
C GLY A 209 -10.39 6.76 1.39
N GLN A 210 -9.16 6.34 1.72
CA GLN A 210 -8.75 4.95 1.60
C GLN A 210 -9.44 4.06 2.66
N PRO A 211 -10.06 2.92 2.27
CA PRO A 211 -10.56 1.92 3.21
C PRO A 211 -9.41 1.13 3.87
N ARG A 212 -9.69 0.45 4.99
CA ARG A 212 -8.75 -0.51 5.57
C ARG A 212 -8.54 -1.69 4.63
N ILE A 213 -7.30 -2.18 4.53
CA ILE A 213 -6.91 -3.16 3.51
C ILE A 213 -6.34 -4.47 4.04
N GLY A 214 -5.95 -4.53 5.32
CA GLY A 214 -5.48 -5.75 5.95
C GLY A 214 -5.56 -5.72 7.47
N ASN A 215 -5.12 -6.79 8.10
CA ASN A 215 -5.09 -6.94 9.55
C ASN A 215 -3.89 -6.21 10.19
N ALA A 216 -3.77 -6.28 11.53
CA ALA A 216 -2.69 -5.65 12.28
C ALA A 216 -1.28 -6.10 11.85
N ALA A 217 -1.11 -7.40 11.54
CA ALA A 217 0.16 -7.94 11.07
C ALA A 217 0.54 -7.31 9.72
N PHE A 218 -0.39 -7.25 8.76
CA PHE A 218 -0.18 -6.58 7.48
C PHE A 218 0.15 -5.09 7.67
N ALA A 219 -0.59 -4.37 8.50
CA ALA A 219 -0.34 -2.95 8.77
C ALA A 219 1.08 -2.69 9.33
N SER A 220 1.56 -3.59 10.20
CA SER A 220 2.91 -3.51 10.78
C SER A 220 4.01 -3.78 9.75
N TYR A 221 3.81 -4.75 8.86
CA TYR A 221 4.74 -4.98 7.74
C TYR A 221 4.71 -3.80 6.76
N PHE A 222 3.53 -3.28 6.46
CA PHE A 222 3.36 -2.17 5.54
C PHE A 222 4.17 -0.94 5.97
N GLU A 223 4.10 -0.58 7.25
CA GLU A 223 4.87 0.54 7.82
C GLU A 223 6.39 0.37 7.62
N GLN A 224 6.90 -0.86 7.74
CA GLN A 224 8.34 -1.13 7.57
C GLN A 224 8.78 -0.94 6.12
N TYR A 225 7.97 -1.36 5.16
CA TYR A 225 8.32 -1.27 3.74
C TYR A 225 8.01 0.10 3.14
N VAL A 226 6.95 0.77 3.59
CA VAL A 226 6.49 2.06 3.06
C VAL A 226 6.34 3.07 4.22
N PRO A 227 7.46 3.46 4.86
CA PRO A 227 7.43 4.36 6.03
C PRO A 227 6.94 5.78 5.69
N SER A 228 6.91 6.11 4.40
CA SER A 228 6.46 7.40 3.85
C SER A 228 5.00 7.36 3.36
N ALA A 229 4.19 6.49 3.93
CA ALA A 229 2.76 6.43 3.63
C ALA A 229 1.95 7.46 4.42
N ILE A 230 1.02 8.14 3.76
CA ILE A 230 0.07 9.08 4.35
C ILE A 230 -1.34 8.74 3.86
N ARG A 231 -2.28 8.58 4.77
CA ARG A 231 -3.71 8.51 4.44
C ARG A 231 -4.37 9.83 4.81
N VAL A 232 -5.00 10.45 3.85
CA VAL A 232 -5.81 11.65 4.03
C VAL A 232 -7.28 11.21 4.13
N THR A 233 -7.95 11.64 5.19
CA THR A 233 -9.37 11.36 5.47
C THR A 233 -10.13 12.67 5.65
N HIS A 234 -11.43 12.68 5.37
CA HIS A 234 -12.23 13.91 5.43
C HIS A 234 -13.57 13.71 6.12
N GLU A 235 -13.86 14.59 7.09
CA GLU A 235 -15.15 14.73 7.78
C GLU A 235 -15.89 13.42 8.08
N HIS A 236 -16.99 13.19 7.37
CA HIS A 236 -17.94 12.10 7.57
C HIS A 236 -17.78 11.03 6.48
N ASP A 237 -16.64 11.00 5.78
CA ASP A 237 -16.35 9.95 4.82
C ASP A 237 -16.35 8.59 5.52
N ILE A 238 -17.31 7.74 5.14
CA ILE A 238 -17.47 6.40 5.70
C ILE A 238 -16.40 5.43 5.21
N VAL A 239 -15.76 5.68 4.06
CA VAL A 239 -14.88 4.71 3.40
C VAL A 239 -13.66 4.35 4.27
N PRO A 240 -12.94 5.30 4.91
CA PRO A 240 -11.88 5.00 5.86
C PRO A 240 -12.32 4.20 7.08
N HIS A 241 -13.62 4.15 7.38
CA HIS A 241 -14.16 3.35 8.46
C HIS A 241 -14.54 1.93 8.03
N LEU A 242 -14.25 1.53 6.78
CA LEU A 242 -14.56 0.22 6.23
C LEU A 242 -13.31 -0.54 5.77
N PRO A 243 -13.28 -1.89 5.84
CA PRO A 243 -14.21 -2.76 6.58
C PRO A 243 -14.32 -2.39 8.07
N PRO A 244 -15.44 -2.72 8.74
CA PRO A 244 -15.70 -2.26 10.11
C PRO A 244 -14.62 -2.70 11.10
N TYR A 245 -14.42 -1.87 12.12
CA TYR A 245 -13.54 -2.22 13.23
C TYR A 245 -14.35 -2.92 14.33
N PHE A 246 -14.01 -4.16 14.65
CA PHE A 246 -14.71 -4.95 15.67
C PHE A 246 -13.91 -4.98 16.98
N PHE A 247 -14.26 -4.11 17.92
CA PHE A 247 -13.56 -4.00 19.21
C PHE A 247 -13.51 -5.33 20.00
N PHE A 248 -14.59 -6.12 19.94
CA PHE A 248 -14.70 -7.39 20.67
C PHE A 248 -14.10 -8.60 19.92
N LEU A 249 -13.72 -8.44 18.65
CA LEU A 249 -13.15 -9.51 17.80
C LEU A 249 -11.90 -8.99 17.06
N PRO A 250 -10.82 -8.62 17.78
CA PRO A 250 -9.66 -7.96 17.19
C PRO A 250 -8.92 -8.84 16.16
N HIS A 251 -9.05 -10.17 16.26
CA HIS A 251 -8.46 -11.11 15.29
C HIS A 251 -9.18 -11.12 13.93
N LEU A 252 -10.41 -10.57 13.85
CA LEU A 252 -11.17 -10.39 12.62
C LEU A 252 -11.13 -8.94 12.12
N THR A 253 -10.39 -8.06 12.81
CA THR A 253 -10.45 -6.64 12.51
C THR A 253 -9.39 -6.24 11.50
N TYR A 254 -9.79 -5.32 10.62
CA TYR A 254 -8.88 -4.63 9.74
C TYR A 254 -8.22 -3.46 10.49
N HIS A 255 -6.98 -3.18 10.15
CA HIS A 255 -6.20 -2.08 10.69
C HIS A 255 -5.73 -1.16 9.57
N HIS A 256 -5.67 0.13 9.88
CA HIS A 256 -4.94 1.09 9.07
C HIS A 256 -3.45 1.01 9.42
N PHE A 257 -2.60 1.26 8.43
CA PHE A 257 -1.19 1.53 8.68
C PHE A 257 -0.99 2.99 9.19
N PRO A 258 0.11 3.26 9.92
CA PRO A 258 0.16 4.36 10.87
C PRO A 258 0.69 5.65 10.23
N ARG A 259 -0.20 6.38 9.56
CA ARG A 259 -0.18 7.86 9.47
C ARG A 259 -1.46 8.37 8.85
N GLU A 260 -2.33 8.93 9.69
CA GLU A 260 -3.55 9.61 9.26
C GLU A 260 -3.37 11.12 9.32
N VAL A 261 -3.84 11.81 8.29
CA VAL A 261 -3.97 13.26 8.29
C VAL A 261 -5.42 13.61 8.02
N PHE A 262 -6.01 14.32 8.98
CA PHE A 262 -7.38 14.84 8.91
C PHE A 262 -7.32 16.36 8.79
N PRO A 263 -7.28 16.91 7.56
CA PRO A 263 -7.19 18.35 7.35
C PRO A 263 -8.52 19.04 7.70
N CYS A 264 -8.45 20.17 8.40
CA CYS A 264 -9.62 20.99 8.74
C CYS A 264 -10.28 21.70 7.53
N ILE A 265 -9.71 21.57 6.33
CA ILE A 265 -10.19 22.18 5.09
C ILE A 265 -10.50 21.06 4.12
N ASN A 266 -11.64 21.14 3.44
CA ASN A 266 -12.05 20.17 2.44
C ASN A 266 -11.03 20.10 1.30
N LEU A 267 -10.41 18.94 1.13
CA LEU A 267 -9.50 18.61 0.02
C LEU A 267 -10.20 17.77 -1.07
N GLU A 268 -11.42 17.29 -0.82
CA GLU A 268 -12.20 16.42 -1.71
C GLU A 268 -13.13 17.20 -2.65
N SER A 269 -13.24 18.52 -2.49
CA SER A 269 -14.04 19.38 -3.36
C SER A 269 -13.34 19.78 -4.67
N VAL A 270 -12.42 18.95 -5.20
CA VAL A 270 -11.67 19.22 -6.45
C VAL A 270 -11.80 18.12 -7.50
#